data_AF-A0A941WDB7-F1
#
_entry.id   AF-A0A941WDB7-F1
#
_cell.length_a   1.000
_cell.length_b   1.000
_cell.length_c   1.000
_cell.angle_alpha   90.00
_cell.angle_beta   90.00
_cell.angle_gamma   90.00
#
_symmetry.space_group_name_H-M   'P 1'
#
loop_
_entity.id
_entity.type
_entity.pdbx_description
1 polymer ?
#
loop_
_entity_poly.entity_id
_entity_poly.type
_entity_poly.pdbx_seq_one_letter_code
_entity_poly.pdbx_strand_id
1 'polypeptide(L)' 'MLKKILERICELTGGGQAQADQTFREAGIDSVTFIQLLVELEEAYGIEFGDDALNVDGAGTIADFARAAEKTEESSWNC' A
#
# COMPACT_ATOMS: atom_id res chain seq x y z
N MET A 1 -1.90 -5.45 -8.68
CA MET A 1 -1.21 -5.03 -7.45
C MET A 1 -1.90 -5.48 -6.15
N LEU A 2 -3.22 -5.32 -6.03
CA LEU A 2 -4.00 -5.59 -4.80
C LEU A 2 -3.70 -6.90 -4.07
N LYS A 3 -3.68 -8.04 -4.79
CA LYS A 3 -3.45 -9.36 -4.17
C LYS A 3 -2.13 -9.42 -3.38
N LYS A 4 -1.05 -8.88 -3.96
CA LYS A 4 0.27 -8.90 -3.33
C LYS A 4 0.34 -8.00 -2.09
N ILE A 5 -0.34 -6.86 -2.12
CA ILE A 5 -0.48 -5.98 -0.96
C ILE A 5 -1.20 -6.71 0.17
N LEU A 6 -2.32 -7.38 -0.13
CA LEU A 6 -3.05 -8.19 0.86
C LEU A 6 -2.19 -9.31 1.43
N GLU A 7 -1.47 -10.06 0.58
CA GLU A 7 -0.54 -11.10 1.02
C GLU A 7 0.54 -10.53 1.96
N ARG A 8 1.11 -9.38 1.63
CA ARG A 8 2.14 -8.75 2.45
C ARG A 8 1.60 -8.23 3.79
N ILE A 9 0.40 -7.65 3.80
CA ILE A 9 -0.28 -7.24 5.03
C ILE A 9 -0.54 -8.44 5.93
N CYS A 10 -0.98 -9.57 5.38
CA CYS A 10 -1.16 -10.81 6.14
C CYS A 10 0.15 -11.27 6.79
N GLU A 11 1.29 -11.15 6.10
CA GLU A 11 2.60 -11.49 6.66
C GLU A 11 3.02 -10.53 7.79
N LEU A 12 2.86 -9.21 7.59
CA LEU A 12 3.22 -8.18 8.57
C LEU A 12 2.38 -8.27 9.85
N THR A 13 1.12 -8.71 9.72
CA THR A 13 0.16 -8.82 10.82
C THR A 13 0.18 -10.21 11.49
N GLY A 14 1.05 -11.12 11.03
CA GLY A 14 1.18 -12.46 11.62
C GLY A 14 0.02 -13.41 11.31
N GLY A 15 -0.64 -13.26 10.16
CA GLY A 15 -1.73 -14.13 9.70
C GLY A 15 -3.13 -13.55 9.84
N GLY A 16 -3.25 -12.23 10.05
CA GLY A 16 -4.54 -11.54 9.96
C GLY A 16 -5.14 -11.66 8.56
N GLN A 17 -6.47 -11.81 8.45
CA GLN A 17 -7.14 -11.79 7.15
C GLN A 17 -7.30 -10.35 6.68
N ALA A 18 -6.42 -9.91 5.78
CA ALA A 18 -6.58 -8.62 5.12
C ALA A 18 -7.69 -8.69 4.05
N GLN A 19 -8.61 -7.73 4.08
CA GLN A 19 -9.65 -7.53 3.05
C GLN A 19 -9.38 -6.26 2.24
N ALA A 20 -9.96 -6.16 1.06
CA ALA A 20 -9.69 -5.05 0.15
C ALA A 20 -10.47 -3.77 0.53
N ASP A 21 -11.64 -3.93 1.15
CA ASP A 21 -12.58 -2.87 1.54
C ASP A 21 -12.29 -2.25 2.91
N GLN A 22 -11.34 -2.80 3.66
CA GLN A 22 -10.89 -2.24 4.93
C GLN A 22 -9.70 -1.30 4.75
N THR A 23 -9.50 -0.43 5.73
CA THR A 23 -8.31 0.41 5.88
C THR A 23 -7.10 -0.41 6.38
N PHE A 24 -5.90 0.15 6.21
CA PHE A 24 -4.67 -0.43 6.75
C PHE A 24 -4.74 -0.61 8.27
N ARG A 25 -5.32 0.37 8.98
CA ARG A 25 -5.48 0.33 10.44
C ARG A 25 -6.41 -0.79 10.91
N GLU A 26 -7.51 -1.02 10.19
CA GLU A 26 -8.41 -2.15 10.45
C GLU A 26 -7.75 -3.50 10.17
N ALA A 27 -6.84 -3.54 9.19
CA ALA A 27 -6.02 -4.71 8.91
C ALA A 27 -4.94 -4.98 9.97
N GLY A 28 -4.73 -4.06 10.93
CA GLY A 28 -3.70 -4.17 11.96
C GLY A 28 -2.34 -3.61 11.55
N ILE A 29 -2.28 -2.80 10.46
CA ILE A 29 -1.09 -2.07 10.04
C ILE A 29 -1.03 -0.74 10.77
N ASP A 30 0.11 -0.46 11.38
CA ASP A 30 0.44 0.82 12.00
C ASP A 30 1.22 1.72 11.03
N SER A 31 1.46 2.99 11.40
CA SER A 31 2.16 3.93 10.51
C SER A 31 3.59 3.50 10.16
N VAL A 32 4.28 2.78 11.04
CA VAL A 32 5.66 2.32 10.81
C VAL A 32 5.69 1.11 9.88
N THR A 33 4.78 0.15 10.06
CA THR A 33 4.63 -0.98 9.14
C THR A 33 4.07 -0.55 7.78
N PHE A 34 3.24 0.49 7.74
CA PHE A 34 2.75 1.08 6.50
C PHE A 34 3.88 1.72 5.68
N ILE A 35 4.75 2.52 6.30
CA ILE A 35 5.90 3.11 5.61
C ILE A 35 6.83 2.02 5.06
N GLN A 36 7.08 0.95 5.83
CA GLN A 36 7.87 -0.19 5.33
C GLN A 36 7.23 -0.83 4.09
N LEU A 37 5.91 -1.02 4.11
CA LEU A 37 5.18 -1.54 2.95
C LEU A 37 5.33 -0.60 1.74
N LEU A 38 5.26 0.71 1.93
CA LEU A 38 5.45 1.69 0.85
C LEU A 38 6.84 1.56 0.24
N VAL A 39 7.89 1.62 1.06
CA VAL A 39 9.28 1.50 0.59
C VAL A 39 9.50 0.18 -0.16
N GLU A 40 8.98 -0.94 0.36
CA GLU A 40 9.07 -2.24 -0.34
C GLU A 40 8.37 -2.21 -1.71
N LEU A 41 7.23 -1.52 -1.83
CA LEU A 41 6.52 -1.37 -3.09
C LEU A 41 7.27 -0.42 -4.06
N GLU A 42 7.86 0.66 -3.57
CA GLU A 42 8.70 1.56 -4.36
C GLU A 42 9.89 0.80 -4.95
N GLU A 43 10.61 0.04 -4.12
CA GLU A 43 11.76 -0.75 -4.56
C GLU A 43 11.36 -1.90 -5.50
N ALA A 44 10.22 -2.56 -5.23
CA ALA A 44 9.79 -3.71 -6.02
C ALA A 44 9.20 -3.34 -7.39
N TYR A 45 8.54 -2.17 -7.50
CA TYR A 45 7.84 -1.74 -8.72
C TYR A 45 8.47 -0.52 -9.39
N GLY A 46 9.46 0.12 -8.77
CA GLY A 46 10.06 1.35 -9.29
C GLY A 46 9.09 2.54 -9.29
N ILE A 47 8.14 2.55 -8.36
CA ILE A 47 7.20 3.66 -8.17
C ILE A 47 7.71 4.58 -7.06
N GLU A 48 7.18 5.80 -6.99
CA GLU A 48 7.49 6.76 -5.95
C GLU A 48 6.18 7.26 -5.34
N PHE A 49 5.99 7.10 -4.04
CA PHE A 49 4.85 7.61 -3.32
C PHE A 49 5.20 8.99 -2.75
N GLY A 50 4.38 10.00 -3.06
CA GLY A 50 4.55 11.32 -2.46
C GLY A 50 4.33 11.32 -0.95
N ASP A 51 4.86 12.32 -0.25
CA ASP A 51 4.75 12.45 1.22
C ASP A 51 3.30 12.35 1.74
N ASP A 52 2.32 12.84 0.98
CA ASP A 52 0.89 12.71 1.30
C ASP A 52 0.42 11.25 1.43
N ALA A 53 1.03 10.33 0.68
CA ALA A 53 0.72 8.91 0.70
C ALA A 53 1.37 8.18 1.87
N LEU A 54 2.32 8.78 2.60
CA LEU A 54 2.91 8.21 3.82
C LEU A 54 1.93 8.25 5.02
N ASN A 55 0.80 8.95 4.86
CA ASN A 55 -0.23 9.00 5.89
C ASN A 55 -1.17 7.79 5.81
N VAL A 56 -1.01 6.86 6.75
CA VAL A 56 -1.86 5.65 6.86
C VAL A 56 -3.35 5.95 6.96
N ASP A 57 -3.73 7.07 7.59
CA ASP A 57 -5.13 7.50 7.71
C ASP A 57 -5.64 8.17 6.42
N GLY A 58 -4.73 8.69 5.59
CA GLY A 58 -5.03 9.32 4.31
C GLY A 58 -5.07 8.34 3.13
N ALA A 59 -4.49 7.14 3.28
CA ALA A 59 -4.36 6.14 2.22
C ALA A 59 -5.69 5.50 1.78
N GLY A 60 -6.77 5.67 2.56
CA GLY A 60 -8.08 5.07 2.28
C GLY A 60 -8.12 3.57 2.51
N THR A 61 -8.91 2.85 1.70
CA THR A 61 -8.98 1.39 1.75
C THR A 61 -7.80 0.76 1.03
N ILE A 62 -7.49 -0.51 1.36
CA ILE A 62 -6.41 -1.25 0.69
C ILE A 62 -6.67 -1.36 -0.83
N ALA A 63 -7.94 -1.48 -1.25
CA ALA A 63 -8.33 -1.47 -2.66
C ALA A 63 -8.05 -0.12 -3.34
N ASP A 64 -8.36 0.99 -2.67
CA ASP A 64 -8.14 2.33 -3.21
C ASP A 64 -6.64 2.61 -3.34
N PHE A 65 -5.87 2.24 -2.33
CA PHE A 65 -4.42 2.34 -2.35
C PHE A 65 -3.81 1.52 -3.48
N ALA A 66 -4.22 0.26 -3.64
CA ALA A 66 -3.72 -0.59 -4.71
C ALA A 66 -4.01 -0.01 -6.10
N ARG A 67 -5.21 0.57 -6.29
CA ARG A 67 -5.59 1.25 -7.54
C ARG A 67 -4.80 2.54 -7.77
N ALA A 68 -4.50 3.29 -6.71
CA ALA A 68 -3.68 4.49 -6.80
C ALA A 68 -2.25 4.14 -7.21
N ALA A 69 -1.67 3.11 -6.59
CA ALA A 69 -0.33 2.61 -6.90
C ALA A 69 -0.23 2.10 -8.35
N GLU A 70 -1.25 1.38 -8.86
CA GLU A 70 -1.32 0.95 -10.26
C GLU A 70 -1.37 2.13 -11.25
N LYS A 71 -1.95 3.27 -10.86
CA LYS A 71 -1.96 4.49 -11.71
C LYS A 71 -0.62 5.21 -11.71
N THR A 72 0.16 5.12 -10.63
CA THR A 72 1.50 5.72 -10.54
C THR A 72 2.47 5.04 -11.50
N GLU A 73 2.31 3.74 -11.78
CA GLU A 73 3.08 3.02 -12.80
C GLU A 73 2.94 3.64 -14.20
N GLU A 74 1.82 4.31 -14.50
CA GLU A 74 1.51 4.87 -15.82
C GLU A 74 1.98 6.33 -16.00
N SER A 75 2.37 7.03 -14.93
CA SER A 75 2.82 8.44 -15.00
C SER A 75 4.34 8.62 -15.12
N SER A 76 5.14 7.56 -15.02
CA SER A 76 6.61 7.63 -15.12
C SER A 76 7.15 7.61 -16.57
N TRP A 77 6.26 7.73 -17.57
CA TRP A 77 6.63 7.99 -18.98
C TRP A 77 5.74 9.07 -19.58
N ASN A 78 5.86 10.32 -19.11
CA ASN A 78 5.51 11.44 -19.97
C ASN A 78 6.46 12.63 -19.76
N CYS A 79 7.52 12.59 -20.57
CA CYS A 79 8.53 13.62 -20.89
C CYS A 79 9.77 13.73 -19.98
#